data_AF-A0A3S0S9F4-F1
#
_entry.id   AF-A0A3S0S9F4-F1
#
_cell.length_a   1.000
_cell.length_b   1.000
_cell.length_c   1.000
_cell.angle_alpha   90.00
_cell.angle_beta   90.00
_cell.angle_gamma   90.00
#
_symmetry.space_group_name_H-M   'P 1'
#
loop_
_entity.id
_entity.type
_entity.pdbx_description
1 polymer ?
#
loop_
_entity_poly.entity_id
_entity_poly.type
_entity_poly.pdbx_seq_one_letter_code
_entity_poly.pdbx_strand_id
1 'polypeptide(L)'
;MNLWRTGLVIGTVVVVAAGCSVTDRKVSGTATTATVVASPTTSTSTVVKPVDDAGLPKLLGSPSAISDLVGVAMTPEAIFRKPDTKLRVEPIRCLEAVMPALDTIGYYGRTGFAGQLLHGDQHAQVVQVVAAFPTDAEAADFREATTRHWRSCQNQQATVTGGQVPLTYALEKVESVDSVASVLVSGTAGDGTRVPCQHSLGARRNVIIDVRVCAPNVANKGRDLVAKIAAGL
;
A
#
# COMPACT_ATOMS: atom_id res chain seq x y z
N MET A 1 13.92 64.13 26.68
CA MET A 1 13.77 64.89 25.42
C MET A 1 13.03 64.01 24.42
N ASN A 2 11.77 64.38 24.17
CA ASN A 2 10.94 64.24 22.96
C ASN A 2 10.91 62.90 22.18
N LEU A 3 9.78 62.40 21.67
CA LEU A 3 8.33 62.57 21.90
C LEU A 3 7.66 61.63 20.86
N TRP A 4 6.63 60.87 21.24
CA TRP A 4 5.38 60.55 20.51
C TRP A 4 5.39 60.02 19.04
N ARG A 5 4.56 59.05 18.65
CA ARG A 5 3.08 59.05 18.76
C ARG A 5 2.44 57.66 18.57
N THR A 6 1.36 57.46 19.30
CA THR A 6 0.36 56.37 19.27
C THR A 6 -0.65 56.51 18.11
N GLY A 7 -1.32 55.41 17.76
CA GLY A 7 -2.52 55.38 16.92
C GLY A 7 -3.48 54.28 17.38
N LEU A 8 -4.49 54.69 18.15
CA LEU A 8 -5.64 53.95 18.67
C LEU A 8 -6.82 54.12 17.70
N VAL A 9 -7.61 53.09 17.41
CA VAL A 9 -8.98 53.27 16.88
C VAL A 9 -9.97 52.36 17.62
N ILE A 10 -10.80 53.04 18.42
CA ILE A 10 -12.07 52.67 19.04
C ILE A 10 -13.10 52.50 17.89
N GLY A 11 -13.91 51.45 17.74
CA GLY A 11 -14.95 50.94 18.64
C GLY A 11 -16.31 51.52 18.25
N THR A 12 -17.30 50.69 17.88
CA THR A 12 -18.74 50.92 18.15
C THR A 12 -19.57 49.70 17.77
N VAL A 13 -20.15 49.06 18.78
CA VAL A 13 -21.30 48.16 18.68
C VAL A 13 -22.54 49.03 18.81
N VAL A 14 -23.50 48.91 17.89
CA VAL A 14 -24.84 49.48 18.05
C VAL A 14 -25.86 48.36 17.93
N VAL A 15 -26.54 48.11 19.04
CA VAL A 15 -27.75 47.28 19.14
C VAL A 15 -28.94 48.22 18.98
N VAL A 16 -29.89 47.89 18.10
CA VAL A 16 -31.25 48.43 18.13
C VAL A 16 -32.23 47.27 17.96
N ALA A 17 -33.19 47.22 18.87
CA ALA A 17 -34.22 46.20 18.98
C ALA A 17 -35.58 46.66 18.41
N ALA A 18 -36.37 45.66 18.01
CA ALA A 18 -37.83 45.57 17.98
C ALA A 18 -38.66 46.34 16.92
N GLY A 19 -39.57 45.58 16.29
CA GLY A 19 -40.76 46.11 15.62
C GLY A 19 -41.41 45.13 14.63
N CYS A 20 -42.32 44.27 15.10
CA CYS A 20 -43.24 43.52 14.23
C CYS A 20 -44.27 44.46 13.58
N SER A 21 -44.60 44.24 12.32
CA SER A 21 -45.93 44.58 11.76
C SER A 21 -46.21 43.71 10.54
N VAL A 22 -47.21 42.84 10.71
CA VAL A 22 -47.84 42.01 9.69
C VAL A 22 -48.65 42.92 8.79
N THR A 23 -48.46 42.86 7.47
CA THR A 23 -49.53 43.19 6.52
C THR A 23 -49.48 42.23 5.34
N ASP A 24 -50.49 41.36 5.30
CA ASP A 24 -50.90 40.57 4.16
C ASP A 24 -50.95 41.40 2.88
N ARG A 25 -50.19 41.00 1.86
CA ARG A 25 -50.46 41.38 0.48
C ARG A 25 -50.65 40.13 -0.36
N LYS A 26 -51.92 39.73 -0.47
CA LYS A 26 -52.43 38.72 -1.40
C LYS A 26 -52.05 39.14 -2.82
N VAL A 27 -51.09 38.45 -3.43
CA VAL A 27 -50.86 38.50 -4.88
C VAL A 27 -51.39 37.19 -5.45
N SER A 28 -52.50 37.31 -6.17
CA SER A 28 -53.08 36.23 -6.97
C SER A 28 -52.16 35.99 -8.16
N GLY A 29 -51.32 34.95 -8.08
CA GLY A 29 -50.50 34.47 -9.20
C GLY A 29 -50.79 33.00 -9.43
N THR A 30 -51.37 32.66 -10.58
CA THR A 30 -51.59 31.29 -11.02
C THR A 30 -50.23 30.63 -11.27
N ALA A 31 -49.80 29.74 -10.37
CA ALA A 31 -48.61 28.92 -10.58
C ALA A 31 -48.98 27.72 -11.45
N THR A 32 -48.56 27.73 -12.72
CA THR A 32 -48.61 26.56 -13.59
C THR A 32 -47.64 25.51 -13.06
N THR A 33 -48.18 24.37 -12.66
CA THR A 33 -47.43 23.19 -12.20
C THR A 33 -46.54 22.67 -13.32
N ALA A 34 -45.22 22.88 -13.23
CA ALA A 34 -44.26 22.17 -14.04
C ALA A 34 -43.91 20.84 -13.35
N THR A 35 -44.59 19.77 -13.75
CA THR A 35 -44.23 18.40 -13.37
C THR A 35 -42.90 18.05 -14.05
N VAL A 36 -41.79 18.13 -13.32
CA VAL A 36 -40.52 17.57 -13.76
C VAL A 36 -40.63 16.05 -13.58
N VAL A 37 -40.89 15.34 -14.68
CA VAL A 37 -40.76 13.89 -14.73
C VAL A 37 -39.27 13.57 -14.71
N ALA A 38 -38.75 13.15 -13.55
CA ALA A 38 -37.42 12.59 -13.44
C ALA A 38 -37.36 11.28 -14.22
N SER A 39 -36.68 11.26 -15.38
CA SER A 39 -36.34 10.02 -16.06
C SER A 39 -35.32 9.24 -15.21
N PRO A 40 -35.58 7.97 -14.87
CA PRO A 40 -34.59 7.16 -14.18
C PRO A 40 -33.44 6.91 -15.17
N THR A 41 -32.31 7.56 -14.94
CA THR A 41 -31.08 7.23 -15.66
C THR A 41 -30.55 5.95 -15.02
N THR A 42 -30.87 4.80 -15.61
CA THR A 42 -30.36 3.50 -15.20
C THR A 42 -28.84 3.51 -15.40
N SER A 43 -28.10 3.87 -14.36
CA SER A 43 -26.65 3.74 -14.33
C SER A 43 -26.34 2.26 -14.20
N THR A 44 -26.00 1.62 -15.31
CA THR A 44 -25.48 0.25 -15.30
C THR A 44 -24.09 0.27 -14.68
N SER A 45 -24.02 0.26 -13.34
CA SER A 45 -22.79 0.00 -12.62
C SER A 45 -22.42 -1.46 -12.87
N THR A 46 -21.56 -1.71 -13.85
CA THR A 46 -20.93 -3.02 -14.03
C THR A 46 -20.06 -3.28 -12.80
N VAL A 47 -20.57 -4.07 -11.85
CA VAL A 47 -19.79 -4.52 -10.68
C VAL A 47 -18.64 -5.38 -11.21
N VAL A 48 -17.42 -4.84 -11.16
CA VAL A 48 -16.23 -5.56 -11.61
C VAL A 48 -15.99 -6.74 -10.66
N LYS A 49 -16.02 -7.97 -11.18
CA LYS A 49 -15.84 -9.20 -10.39
C LYS A 49 -14.48 -9.18 -9.67
N PRO A 50 -14.40 -9.57 -8.39
CA PRO A 50 -13.13 -9.77 -7.69
C PRO A 50 -12.17 -10.66 -8.47
N VAL A 51 -10.87 -10.39 -8.34
CA VAL A 51 -9.82 -11.23 -8.94
C VAL A 51 -9.83 -12.60 -8.26
N ASP A 52 -9.87 -13.65 -9.06
CA ASP A 52 -9.80 -15.04 -8.59
C ASP A 52 -8.38 -15.60 -8.68
N ASP A 53 -8.17 -16.75 -8.04
CA ASP A 53 -6.86 -17.41 -7.95
C ASP A 53 -6.22 -17.66 -9.33
N ALA A 54 -7.02 -17.98 -10.35
CA ALA A 54 -6.55 -18.26 -11.71
C ALA A 54 -6.03 -17.00 -12.42
N GLY A 55 -6.55 -15.81 -12.06
CA GLY A 55 -6.09 -14.53 -12.59
C GLY A 55 -4.76 -14.05 -12.01
N LEU A 56 -4.43 -14.45 -10.78
CA LEU A 56 -3.27 -13.94 -10.04
C LEU A 56 -1.91 -14.05 -10.75
N PRO A 57 -1.53 -15.17 -11.39
CA PRO A 57 -0.21 -15.28 -12.02
C PRO A 57 0.05 -14.23 -13.10
N LYS A 58 -1.00 -13.71 -13.75
CA LYS A 58 -0.90 -12.70 -14.81
C LYS A 58 -0.64 -11.29 -14.28
N LEU A 59 -0.81 -11.08 -12.97
CA LEU A 59 -0.57 -9.80 -12.32
C LEU A 59 0.89 -9.61 -11.90
N LEU A 60 1.64 -10.71 -11.77
CA LEU A 60 3.06 -10.65 -11.48
C LEU A 60 3.78 -9.85 -12.56
N GLY A 61 4.73 -8.99 -12.15
CA GLY A 61 5.59 -8.26 -13.07
C GLY A 61 6.36 -9.23 -13.96
N SER A 62 6.46 -8.91 -15.25
CA SER A 62 7.22 -9.76 -16.18
C SER A 62 8.72 -9.73 -15.85
N PRO A 63 9.47 -10.81 -16.12
CA PRO A 63 10.92 -10.84 -15.85
C PRO A 63 11.70 -9.72 -16.54
N SER A 64 11.31 -9.34 -17.76
CA SER A 64 11.92 -8.21 -18.47
C SER A 64 11.63 -6.88 -17.77
N ALA A 65 10.37 -6.63 -17.39
CA ALA A 65 9.98 -5.43 -16.66
C ALA A 65 10.68 -5.29 -15.30
N ILE A 66 10.93 -6.42 -14.62
CA ILE A 66 11.67 -6.45 -13.36
C ILE A 66 13.16 -6.23 -13.61
N SER A 67 13.73 -6.83 -14.66
CA SER A 67 15.13 -6.60 -15.05
C SER A 67 15.40 -5.12 -15.34
N ASP A 68 14.52 -4.47 -16.10
CA ASP A 68 14.61 -3.04 -16.41
C ASP A 68 14.52 -2.19 -15.14
N LEU A 69 13.62 -2.54 -14.22
CA LEU A 69 13.44 -1.82 -12.97
C LEU A 69 14.65 -1.98 -12.05
N VAL A 70 15.19 -3.18 -11.92
CA VAL A 70 16.35 -3.47 -11.06
C VAL A 70 17.63 -2.90 -11.66
N GLY A 71 17.76 -2.91 -12.99
CA GLY A 71 18.94 -2.49 -13.74
C GLY A 71 19.96 -3.61 -13.98
N VAL A 72 19.57 -4.86 -13.75
CA VAL A 72 20.38 -6.07 -14.02
C VAL A 72 19.47 -7.15 -14.61
N ALA A 73 20.06 -8.10 -15.34
CA ALA A 73 19.30 -9.23 -15.86
C ALA A 73 18.78 -10.10 -14.71
N MET A 74 17.47 -10.34 -14.69
CA MET A 74 16.80 -11.16 -13.68
C MET A 74 16.28 -12.45 -14.32
N THR A 75 16.69 -13.59 -13.77
CA THR A 75 16.23 -14.92 -14.17
C THR A 75 15.09 -15.36 -13.26
N PRO A 76 13.89 -15.65 -13.80
CA PRO A 76 12.76 -16.08 -13.00
C PRO A 76 12.83 -17.56 -12.62
N GLU A 77 12.38 -17.88 -11.42
CA GLU A 77 11.99 -19.22 -11.03
C GLU A 77 10.54 -19.52 -11.40
N ALA A 78 10.12 -20.76 -11.16
CA ALA A 78 8.74 -21.18 -11.32
C ALA A 78 7.81 -20.39 -10.39
N ILE A 79 6.61 -20.09 -10.88
CA ILE A 79 5.55 -19.47 -10.06
C ILE A 79 5.10 -20.49 -9.03
N PHE A 80 5.12 -20.09 -7.76
CA PHE A 80 4.61 -20.88 -6.65
C PHE A 80 3.22 -20.39 -6.23
N ARG A 81 2.40 -21.33 -5.72
CA ARG A 81 0.97 -21.13 -5.45
C ARG A 81 0.61 -21.25 -3.97
N LYS A 82 1.62 -21.37 -3.12
CA LYS A 82 1.48 -21.47 -1.66
C LYS A 82 2.64 -20.75 -0.98
N PRO A 83 2.43 -20.12 0.18
CA PRO A 83 3.52 -19.57 0.98
C PRO A 83 4.56 -20.61 1.39
N ASP A 84 5.78 -20.17 1.65
CA ASP A 84 6.88 -20.99 2.16
C ASP A 84 6.68 -21.33 3.64
N THR A 85 6.79 -22.61 3.98
CA THR A 85 6.58 -23.14 5.33
C THR A 85 7.89 -23.51 6.05
N LYS A 86 9.02 -23.41 5.34
CA LYS A 86 10.34 -23.89 5.77
C LYS A 86 11.13 -22.79 6.46
N LEU A 87 11.02 -21.56 5.97
CA LEU A 87 11.71 -20.41 6.55
C LEU A 87 11.08 -20.02 7.89
N ARG A 88 11.95 -19.60 8.82
CA ARG A 88 11.55 -19.10 10.14
C ARG A 88 12.24 -17.78 10.41
N VAL A 89 11.57 -16.89 11.13
CA VAL A 89 12.10 -15.57 11.49
C VAL A 89 12.05 -15.42 13.00
N GLU A 90 13.17 -14.99 13.59
CA GLU A 90 13.26 -14.64 15.00
C GLU A 90 13.67 -13.16 15.15
N PRO A 91 12.90 -12.33 15.88
CA PRO A 91 11.65 -12.67 16.55
C PRO A 91 10.50 -12.85 15.59
N ILE A 92 9.62 -13.82 15.88
CA ILE A 92 8.49 -14.20 15.02
C ILE A 92 7.58 -13.02 14.66
N ARG A 93 7.46 -12.03 15.55
CA ARG A 93 6.72 -10.78 15.30
C ARG A 93 7.26 -9.95 14.13
N CYS A 94 8.46 -10.24 13.63
CA CYS A 94 9.07 -9.52 12.52
C CYS A 94 9.05 -10.31 11.21
N LEU A 95 8.46 -11.51 11.22
CA LEU A 95 8.42 -12.40 10.08
C LEU A 95 7.95 -11.69 8.81
N GLU A 96 6.77 -11.07 8.87
CA GLU A 96 6.16 -10.39 7.74
C GLU A 96 6.91 -9.12 7.33
N ALA A 97 7.69 -8.51 8.22
CA ALA A 97 8.44 -7.30 7.91
C ALA A 97 9.74 -7.61 7.13
N VAL A 98 10.30 -8.81 7.32
CA VAL A 98 11.61 -9.18 6.77
C VAL A 98 11.50 -9.77 5.37
N MET A 99 10.50 -10.63 5.12
CA MET A 99 10.35 -11.38 3.87
C MET A 99 8.86 -11.55 3.51
N PRO A 100 8.52 -11.47 2.22
CA PRO A 100 7.19 -11.82 1.72
C PRO A 100 7.05 -13.36 1.61
N ALA A 101 5.84 -13.82 1.29
CA ALA A 101 5.53 -15.22 0.98
C ALA A 101 5.79 -16.24 2.10
N LEU A 102 5.87 -15.83 3.37
CA LEU A 102 6.05 -16.77 4.47
C LEU A 102 4.71 -17.24 5.02
N ASP A 103 4.58 -18.54 5.29
CA ASP A 103 3.38 -19.13 5.86
C ASP A 103 3.26 -18.76 7.33
N THR A 104 2.58 -17.65 7.60
CA THR A 104 1.82 -17.53 8.84
C THR A 104 0.38 -17.89 8.48
N ILE A 105 -0.09 -19.00 9.07
CA ILE A 105 -1.30 -19.77 8.73
C ILE A 105 -2.62 -18.95 8.66
N GLY A 106 -2.61 -17.63 8.91
CA GLY A 106 -3.78 -16.76 8.85
C GLY A 106 -3.69 -15.47 8.01
N TYR A 107 -2.54 -15.13 7.41
CA TYR A 107 -2.36 -13.80 6.79
C TYR A 107 -2.59 -13.77 5.27
N TYR A 108 -1.92 -14.61 4.47
CA TYR A 108 -2.03 -14.49 3.01
C TYR A 108 -3.21 -15.24 2.37
N GLY A 109 -3.79 -14.61 1.32
CA GLY A 109 -4.37 -15.32 0.19
C GLY A 109 -5.58 -16.20 0.50
N ARG A 110 -6.53 -15.67 1.27
CA ARG A 110 -7.77 -16.36 1.66
C ARG A 110 -8.54 -16.97 0.49
N THR A 111 -8.39 -16.41 -0.71
CA THR A 111 -9.07 -16.86 -1.93
C THR A 111 -8.13 -17.16 -3.10
N GLY A 112 -6.82 -16.96 -2.93
CA GLY A 112 -5.83 -17.24 -3.98
C GLY A 112 -4.45 -16.68 -3.66
N PHE A 113 -3.43 -17.29 -4.26
CA PHE A 113 -2.03 -16.91 -4.06
C PHE A 113 -1.17 -17.20 -5.30
N ALA A 114 -0.31 -16.26 -5.68
CA ALA A 114 0.76 -16.48 -6.65
C ALA A 114 2.00 -15.71 -6.22
N GLY A 115 3.16 -16.35 -6.26
CA GLY A 115 4.43 -15.69 -6.05
C GLY A 115 5.49 -16.17 -7.01
N GLN A 116 6.53 -15.36 -7.18
CA GLN A 116 7.68 -15.70 -8.00
C GLN A 116 8.95 -15.10 -7.39
N LEU A 117 10.00 -15.91 -7.39
CA LEU A 117 11.35 -15.51 -7.06
C LEU A 117 12.12 -15.27 -8.37
N LEU A 118 12.92 -14.22 -8.41
CA LEU A 118 13.85 -13.93 -9.48
C LEU A 118 15.24 -13.64 -8.90
N HIS A 119 16.27 -14.14 -9.57
CA HIS A 119 17.67 -13.94 -9.20
C HIS A 119 18.42 -13.19 -10.28
N GLY A 120 19.36 -12.34 -9.87
CA GLY A 120 20.31 -11.69 -10.76
C GLY A 120 21.71 -11.69 -10.15
N ASP A 121 22.66 -11.15 -10.91
CA ASP A 121 24.03 -10.99 -10.45
C ASP A 121 24.13 -10.02 -9.27
N GLN A 122 25.30 -9.96 -8.63
CA GLN A 122 25.59 -9.00 -7.55
C GLN A 122 24.61 -9.10 -6.36
N HIS A 123 24.18 -10.32 -6.04
CA HIS A 123 23.18 -10.62 -5.00
C HIS A 123 21.81 -9.95 -5.24
N ALA A 124 21.50 -9.58 -6.49
CA ALA A 124 20.18 -9.07 -6.84
C ALA A 124 19.14 -10.19 -6.72
N GLN A 125 18.03 -9.87 -6.06
CA GLN A 125 16.95 -10.81 -5.84
C GLN A 125 15.63 -10.07 -5.77
N VAL A 126 14.59 -10.60 -6.42
CA VAL A 126 13.23 -10.07 -6.30
C VAL A 126 12.31 -11.20 -5.90
N VAL A 127 11.56 -11.00 -4.82
CA VAL A 127 10.39 -11.80 -4.50
C VAL A 127 9.17 -10.93 -4.77
N GLN A 128 8.24 -11.42 -5.57
CA GLN A 128 6.96 -10.77 -5.80
C GLN A 128 5.82 -11.72 -5.49
N VAL A 129 4.81 -11.22 -4.81
CA VAL A 129 3.64 -11.98 -4.37
C VAL A 129 2.40 -11.16 -4.65
N VAL A 130 1.38 -11.84 -5.17
CA VAL A 130 0.01 -11.35 -5.22
C VAL A 130 -0.92 -12.34 -4.53
N ALA A 131 -1.78 -11.84 -3.65
CA ALA A 131 -2.67 -12.65 -2.84
C ALA A 131 -4.09 -12.08 -2.87
N ALA A 132 -5.07 -12.91 -3.21
CA ALA A 132 -6.46 -12.50 -3.33
C ALA A 132 -7.24 -12.67 -2.02
N PHE A 133 -8.04 -11.66 -1.71
CA PHE A 133 -9.00 -11.62 -0.62
C PHE A 133 -10.44 -11.68 -1.16
N PRO A 134 -11.44 -12.05 -0.33
CA PRO A 134 -12.84 -12.03 -0.71
C PRO A 134 -13.34 -10.68 -1.22
N THR A 135 -12.84 -9.57 -0.66
CA THR A 135 -13.29 -8.21 -1.00
C THR A 135 -12.12 -7.22 -1.05
N ASP A 136 -12.36 -6.10 -1.74
CA ASP A 136 -11.43 -4.96 -1.79
C ASP A 136 -11.15 -4.39 -0.38
N ALA A 137 -12.18 -4.35 0.47
CA ALA A 137 -12.05 -3.88 1.85
C ALA A 137 -11.15 -4.79 2.69
N GLU A 138 -11.30 -6.12 2.57
CA GLU A 138 -10.45 -7.06 3.29
C GLU A 138 -8.96 -6.97 2.88
N ALA A 139 -8.67 -6.73 1.60
CA ALA A 139 -7.30 -6.46 1.16
C ALA A 139 -6.77 -5.14 1.73
N ALA A 140 -7.57 -4.07 1.75
CA ALA A 140 -7.17 -2.80 2.34
C ALA A 140 -6.88 -2.93 3.85
N ASP A 141 -7.78 -3.58 4.59
CA ASP A 141 -7.65 -3.83 6.04
C ASP A 141 -6.40 -4.67 6.35
N PHE A 142 -6.15 -5.70 5.53
CA PHE A 142 -4.94 -6.50 5.63
C PHE A 142 -3.68 -5.65 5.49
N ARG A 143 -3.59 -4.84 4.43
CA ARG A 143 -2.43 -3.95 4.20
C ARG A 143 -2.21 -3.00 5.37
N GLU A 144 -3.27 -2.45 5.94
CA GLU A 144 -3.17 -1.57 7.10
C GLU A 144 -2.67 -2.32 8.34
N ALA A 145 -3.25 -3.48 8.65
CA ALA A 145 -2.86 -4.32 9.79
C ALA A 145 -1.40 -4.77 9.69
N THR A 146 -0.98 -5.26 8.53
CA THR A 146 0.40 -5.70 8.28
C THR A 146 1.38 -4.53 8.38
N THR A 147 1.02 -3.35 7.87
CA THR A 147 1.86 -2.14 8.04
C THR A 147 2.01 -1.74 9.51
N ARG A 148 0.94 -1.83 10.31
CA ARG A 148 1.04 -1.59 11.76
C ARG A 148 1.95 -2.61 12.43
N HIS A 149 1.90 -3.88 12.01
CA HIS A 149 2.77 -4.92 12.52
C HIS A 149 4.23 -4.66 12.19
N TRP A 150 4.54 -4.27 10.94
CA TRP A 150 5.90 -3.91 10.52
C TRP A 150 6.51 -2.81 11.38
N ARG A 151 5.71 -1.81 11.79
CA ARG A 151 6.19 -0.71 12.65
C ARG A 151 6.65 -1.18 14.03
N SER A 152 6.20 -2.34 14.52
CA SER A 152 6.70 -2.92 15.77
C SER A 152 8.12 -3.50 15.65
N CYS A 153 8.62 -3.66 14.42
CA CYS A 153 9.92 -4.22 14.09
C CYS A 153 10.92 -3.21 13.53
N GLN A 154 10.52 -1.95 13.39
CA GLN A 154 11.42 -0.90 12.91
C GLN A 154 12.59 -0.70 13.89
N ASN A 155 13.77 -0.41 13.36
CA ASN A 155 15.02 -0.23 14.11
C ASN A 155 15.41 -1.47 14.95
N GLN A 156 14.98 -2.65 14.52
CA GLN A 156 15.34 -3.93 15.14
C GLN A 156 16.05 -4.82 14.12
N GLN A 157 16.59 -5.93 14.62
CA GLN A 157 17.12 -6.99 13.77
C GLN A 157 16.24 -8.22 13.86
N ALA A 158 16.20 -8.98 12.78
CA ALA A 158 15.54 -10.26 12.74
C ALA A 158 16.37 -11.25 11.91
N THR A 159 16.42 -12.48 12.38
CA THR A 159 17.22 -13.55 11.77
C THR A 159 16.30 -14.53 11.07
N VAL A 160 16.54 -14.73 9.77
CA VAL A 160 15.90 -15.74 8.96
C VAL A 160 16.73 -17.03 9.03
N THR A 161 16.06 -18.15 9.28
CA THR A 161 16.63 -19.50 9.32
C THR A 161 15.84 -20.45 8.43
N GLY A 162 16.36 -21.64 8.16
CA GLY A 162 15.76 -22.63 7.23
C GLY A 162 16.29 -22.54 5.80
N GLY A 163 17.09 -21.53 5.49
CA GLY A 163 17.95 -21.49 4.29
C GLY A 163 19.29 -22.21 4.51
N GLN A 164 20.22 -22.06 3.56
CA GLN A 164 21.56 -22.67 3.63
C GLN A 164 22.35 -22.20 4.86
N VAL A 165 22.24 -20.90 5.18
CA VAL A 165 22.83 -20.28 6.36
C VAL A 165 21.81 -19.33 7.00
N PRO A 166 21.86 -19.12 8.33
CA PRO A 166 21.12 -18.04 8.98
C PRO A 166 21.52 -16.68 8.42
N LEU A 167 20.54 -15.82 8.14
CA LEU A 167 20.77 -14.45 7.67
C LEU A 167 20.07 -13.45 8.59
N THR A 168 20.84 -12.54 9.18
CA THR A 168 20.31 -11.47 10.02
C THR A 168 20.13 -10.21 9.19
N TYR A 169 18.93 -9.61 9.31
CA TYR A 169 18.57 -8.38 8.63
C TYR A 169 18.28 -7.28 9.64
N ALA A 170 18.81 -6.10 9.39
CA ALA A 170 18.40 -4.88 10.06
C ALA A 170 17.20 -4.27 9.34
N LEU A 171 16.13 -3.99 10.09
CA LEU A 171 14.94 -3.32 9.59
C LEU A 171 15.01 -1.85 9.98
N GLU A 172 14.91 -0.97 8.99
CA GLU A 172 14.90 0.47 9.21
C GLU A 172 13.47 0.97 9.53
N LYS A 173 13.26 2.28 9.42
CA LYS A 173 11.95 2.89 9.63
C LYS A 173 10.96 2.43 8.56
N VAL A 174 9.74 2.12 8.98
CA VAL A 174 8.63 1.84 8.06
C VAL A 174 8.07 3.16 7.55
N GLU A 175 7.97 3.27 6.24
CA GLU A 175 7.42 4.42 5.53
C GLU A 175 6.10 4.06 4.84
N SER A 176 5.31 5.06 4.48
CA SER A 176 4.19 4.90 3.58
C SER A 176 4.13 6.09 2.64
N VAL A 177 4.23 5.82 1.34
CA VAL A 177 4.22 6.80 0.25
C VAL A 177 3.24 6.29 -0.80
N ASP A 178 2.31 7.14 -1.24
CA ASP A 178 1.29 6.79 -2.25
C ASP A 178 0.54 5.48 -1.95
N SER A 179 0.16 5.29 -0.69
CA SER A 179 -0.50 4.08 -0.17
C SER A 179 0.32 2.79 -0.20
N VAL A 180 1.58 2.83 -0.62
CA VAL A 180 2.54 1.72 -0.52
C VAL A 180 3.34 1.84 0.77
N ALA A 181 3.26 0.83 1.62
CA ALA A 181 4.12 0.72 2.79
C ALA A 181 5.48 0.14 2.37
N SER A 182 6.56 0.58 3.01
CA SER A 182 7.89 0.01 2.73
C SER A 182 8.80 0.06 3.93
N VAL A 183 9.74 -0.87 4.01
CA VAL A 183 10.83 -0.89 4.98
C VAL A 183 12.13 -1.27 4.27
N LEU A 184 13.22 -0.56 4.56
CA LEU A 184 14.55 -0.99 4.14
C LEU A 184 15.02 -2.13 5.05
N VAL A 185 15.45 -3.21 4.40
CA VAL A 185 15.87 -4.46 5.03
C VAL A 185 17.30 -4.72 4.55
N SER A 186 18.29 -4.41 5.38
CA SER A 186 19.71 -4.60 5.04
C SER A 186 20.23 -5.90 5.62
N GLY A 187 20.90 -6.72 4.81
CA GLY A 187 21.62 -7.91 5.28
C GLY A 187 23.05 -7.95 4.74
N THR A 188 23.82 -8.94 5.20
CA THR A 188 25.17 -9.22 4.70
C THR A 188 25.18 -10.62 4.09
N ALA A 189 25.62 -10.74 2.84
CA ALA A 189 25.79 -12.01 2.15
C ALA A 189 26.96 -12.82 2.75
N GLY A 190 27.05 -14.11 2.41
CA GLY A 190 28.09 -14.99 2.93
C GLY A 190 29.53 -14.58 2.60
N ASP A 191 29.71 -13.77 1.54
CA ASP A 191 30.99 -13.20 1.13
C ASP A 191 31.33 -11.85 1.82
N GLY A 192 30.47 -11.39 2.73
CA GLY A 192 30.63 -10.12 3.44
C GLY A 192 30.02 -8.90 2.72
N THR A 193 29.45 -9.08 1.52
CA THR A 193 28.82 -8.00 0.77
C THR A 193 27.53 -7.55 1.46
N ARG A 194 27.39 -6.23 1.72
CA ARG A 194 26.12 -5.67 2.19
C ARG A 194 25.13 -5.63 1.02
N VAL A 195 23.97 -6.26 1.21
CA VAL A 195 22.91 -6.32 0.21
C VAL A 195 21.71 -5.54 0.73
N PRO A 196 21.47 -4.31 0.24
CA PRO A 196 20.32 -3.54 0.65
C PRO A 196 19.08 -4.08 -0.07
N CYS A 197 18.01 -4.28 0.68
CA CYS A 197 16.71 -4.64 0.14
C CYS A 197 15.65 -3.64 0.58
N GLN A 198 14.58 -3.55 -0.19
CA GLN A 198 13.37 -2.83 0.16
C GLN A 198 12.22 -3.83 0.11
N HIS A 199 11.56 -4.02 1.25
CA HIS A 199 10.30 -4.74 1.33
C HIS A 199 9.17 -3.73 1.21
N SER A 200 8.18 -3.99 0.35
CA SER A 200 7.10 -3.07 0.03
C SER A 200 5.78 -3.80 -0.12
N LEU A 201 4.74 -3.23 0.48
CA LEU A 201 3.40 -3.80 0.56
C LEU A 201 2.36 -2.78 0.08
N GLY A 202 1.50 -3.20 -0.82
CA GLY A 202 0.36 -2.44 -1.32
C GLY A 202 -0.90 -3.28 -1.41
N ALA A 203 -2.01 -2.60 -1.65
CA ALA A 203 -3.30 -3.22 -1.94
C ALA A 203 -3.96 -2.49 -3.11
N ARG A 204 -4.58 -3.24 -4.01
CA ARG A 204 -5.40 -2.70 -5.10
C ARG A 204 -6.51 -3.69 -5.40
N ARG A 205 -7.75 -3.20 -5.42
CA ARG A 205 -8.94 -4.06 -5.44
C ARG A 205 -8.85 -5.10 -4.30
N ASN A 206 -9.29 -6.34 -4.54
CA ASN A 206 -9.21 -7.44 -3.59
C ASN A 206 -7.83 -8.12 -3.52
N VAL A 207 -6.76 -7.47 -4.00
CA VAL A 207 -5.42 -8.08 -4.11
C VAL A 207 -4.41 -7.33 -3.26
N ILE A 208 -3.69 -8.09 -2.44
CA ILE A 208 -2.44 -7.66 -1.80
C ILE A 208 -1.28 -7.89 -2.75
N ILE A 209 -0.39 -6.90 -2.82
CA ILE A 209 0.84 -6.95 -3.60
C ILE A 209 1.98 -6.79 -2.61
N ASP A 210 2.81 -7.82 -2.51
CA ASP A 210 3.88 -7.88 -1.52
C ASP A 210 5.20 -8.26 -2.18
N VAL A 211 6.18 -7.36 -2.09
CA VAL A 211 7.36 -7.37 -2.93
C VAL A 211 8.59 -7.03 -2.12
N ARG A 212 9.64 -7.84 -2.29
CA ARG A 212 10.97 -7.54 -1.76
C ARG A 212 11.98 -7.49 -2.88
N VAL A 213 12.61 -6.34 -3.06
CA VAL A 213 13.67 -6.12 -4.05
C VAL A 213 14.98 -5.95 -3.31
N CYS A 214 15.97 -6.77 -3.64
CA CYS A 214 17.37 -6.64 -3.25
C CYS A 214 18.17 -6.29 -4.49
N ALA A 215 18.98 -5.25 -4.40
CA ALA A 215 19.82 -4.79 -5.51
C ALA A 215 20.98 -3.94 -4.97
N PRO A 216 22.10 -3.81 -5.69
CA PRO A 216 23.19 -2.92 -5.30
C PRO A 216 22.75 -1.48 -5.01
N ASN A 217 21.78 -0.96 -5.79
CA ASN A 217 21.13 0.32 -5.56
C ASN A 217 19.61 0.13 -5.47
N VAL A 218 19.10 -0.17 -4.28
CA VAL A 218 17.68 -0.51 -4.11
C VAL A 218 16.73 0.68 -4.11
N ALA A 219 17.11 1.82 -3.51
CA ALA A 219 16.31 3.03 -3.37
C ALA A 219 14.81 2.76 -3.12
N ASN A 220 13.95 3.12 -4.08
CA ASN A 220 12.48 2.95 -4.07
C ASN A 220 11.97 1.81 -4.98
N LYS A 221 12.85 0.95 -5.49
CA LYS A 221 12.48 -0.07 -6.50
C LYS A 221 11.42 -1.05 -6.02
N GLY A 222 11.37 -1.35 -4.73
CA GLY A 222 10.31 -2.19 -4.14
C GLY A 222 8.94 -1.51 -4.28
N ARG A 223 8.86 -0.22 -3.93
CA ARG A 223 7.62 0.56 -4.08
C ARG A 223 7.21 0.72 -5.53
N ASP A 224 8.17 0.97 -6.42
CA ASP A 224 7.91 1.12 -7.85
C ASP A 224 7.35 -0.18 -8.46
N LEU A 225 7.85 -1.35 -8.03
CA LEU A 225 7.32 -2.64 -8.48
C LEU A 225 5.88 -2.86 -7.96
N VAL A 226 5.60 -2.52 -6.70
CA VAL A 226 4.23 -2.57 -6.17
C VAL A 226 3.29 -1.69 -6.99
N ALA A 227 3.70 -0.44 -7.27
CA ALA A 227 2.90 0.49 -8.07
C ALA A 227 2.66 -0.03 -9.50
N LYS A 228 3.68 -0.64 -10.12
CA LYS A 228 3.59 -1.23 -11.46
C LYS A 228 2.61 -2.40 -11.50
N ILE A 229 2.64 -3.30 -10.51
CA ILE A 229 1.68 -4.41 -10.40
C ILE A 229 0.27 -3.87 -10.15
N ALA A 230 0.13 -2.88 -9.26
CA ALA A 230 -1.15 -2.26 -8.94
C ALA A 230 -1.80 -1.56 -10.15
N ALA A 231 -1.01 -0.99 -11.06
CA ALA A 231 -1.50 -0.37 -12.28
C ALA A 231 -2.10 -1.39 -13.29
N GLY A 232 -1.77 -2.68 -13.15
CA GLY A 232 -2.34 -3.77 -13.96
C GLY A 232 -3.68 -4.31 -13.48
N LEU A 233 -4.23 -3.77 -12.38
CA LEU A 233 -5.47 -4.19 -11.69
C LEU A 233 -6.62 -3.20 -11.85
#